data_AF-A0A940F2F1-F1
#
_entry.id   AF-A0A940F2F1-F1
#
_cell.length_a   1.000
_cell.length_b   1.000
_cell.length_c   1.000
_cell.angle_alpha   90.00
_cell.angle_beta   90.00
_cell.angle_gamma   90.00
#
_symmetry.space_group_name_H-M   'P 1'
#
loop_
_entity.id
_entity.type
_entity.pdbx_description
1 polymer ?
#
loop_
_entity_poly.entity_id
_entity_poly.type
_entity_poly.pdbx_seq_one_letter_code
_entity_poly.pdbx_strand_id
1 'polypeptide(L)'
;MGGVDVYVRASWLLIAGLIAVLLAPRVDEVEPGLGGLKYVAGLAFAVLLYLSILLHEMSHALMARRAGLPVRAISLQFLGGTTEIEGEPQTPGQEFKIAVVGPLTSLAIGLVALGLALVVPDGLTRLAFQLLAMANLVVGVLNLVPGLPLDGGRVLRAIVWRVGGNMHRGTIVAAWGGRVLAVLVLLWPAVAAELYDETPAVSDYLFGIVVSAFLWSGATASMMSARIRRRLPALQARPLARRVVVVPEDLAVAEAVRRAQESQAGGIVVQASDGSLSGIVSEAALMSTPEERRPWMPIVSVARSMQDGLALPADLAGEELVRAMSRTPAGEYVLVEPDGTVYGLLATSDVDAAFAAGARR
;
A
#
# COMPACT_ATOMS: atom_id res chain seq x y z
N MET A 1 -0.98 -2.29 -21.42
CA MET A 1 -1.10 -3.69 -21.89
C MET A 1 -1.43 -4.56 -20.67
N GLY A 2 -2.46 -5.41 -20.74
CA GLY A 2 -2.82 -6.32 -19.64
C GLY A 2 -3.85 -5.81 -18.61
N GLY A 3 -4.44 -4.62 -18.78
CA GLY A 3 -5.48 -4.09 -17.88
C GLY A 3 -4.96 -3.56 -16.53
N VAL A 4 -3.66 -3.28 -16.43
CA VAL A 4 -3.04 -2.62 -15.27
C VAL A 4 -2.62 -1.21 -15.68
N ASP A 5 -3.04 -0.22 -14.93
CA ASP A 5 -2.70 1.18 -15.19
C ASP A 5 -1.23 1.45 -14.85
N VAL A 6 -0.52 2.12 -15.76
CA VAL A 6 0.90 2.49 -15.57
C VAL A 6 0.97 4.00 -15.40
N TYR A 7 1.37 4.45 -14.20
CA TYR A 7 1.53 5.86 -13.88
C TYR A 7 3.00 6.25 -13.88
N VAL A 8 3.35 7.31 -14.59
CA VAL A 8 4.69 7.90 -14.59
C VAL A 8 4.63 9.22 -13.84
N ARG A 9 5.32 9.30 -12.69
CA ARG A 9 5.37 10.55 -11.91
C ARG A 9 6.32 11.56 -12.56
N ALA A 10 6.03 12.85 -12.44
CA ALA A 10 6.85 13.92 -13.03
C ALA A 10 8.32 13.91 -12.59
N SER A 11 8.62 13.35 -11.42
CA SER A 11 10.00 13.14 -10.95
C SER A 11 10.85 12.27 -11.87
N TRP A 12 10.22 11.48 -12.76
CA TRP A 12 10.86 10.75 -13.84
C TRP A 12 11.65 11.65 -14.79
N LEU A 13 11.10 12.82 -15.15
CA LEU A 13 11.77 13.73 -16.10
C LEU A 13 13.07 14.29 -15.53
N LEU A 14 13.12 14.53 -14.23
CA LEU A 14 14.30 15.04 -13.54
C LEU A 14 15.46 14.03 -13.57
N ILE A 15 15.18 12.76 -13.28
CA ILE A 15 16.21 11.71 -13.30
C ILE A 15 16.64 11.39 -14.75
N ALA A 16 15.71 11.41 -15.71
CA ALA A 16 16.05 11.22 -17.11
C ALA A 16 17.00 12.32 -17.62
N GLY A 17 16.75 13.58 -17.23
CA GLY A 17 17.65 14.70 -17.47
C GLY A 17 19.00 14.54 -16.76
N LEU A 18 19.01 14.10 -15.50
CA LEU A 18 20.24 13.84 -14.74
C LEU A 18 21.08 12.75 -15.41
N ILE A 19 20.48 11.62 -15.79
CA ILE A 19 21.16 10.54 -16.53
C ILE A 19 21.73 11.07 -17.84
N ALA A 20 20.97 11.89 -18.58
CA ALA A 20 21.44 12.48 -19.83
C ALA A 20 22.69 13.35 -19.63
N VAL A 21 22.75 14.14 -18.55
CA VAL A 21 23.90 14.97 -18.21
C VAL A 21 25.08 14.14 -17.71
N LEU A 22 24.84 13.17 -16.83
CA LEU A 22 25.89 12.32 -16.28
C LEU A 22 26.54 11.40 -17.33
N LEU A 23 25.77 10.99 -18.34
CA LEU A 23 26.27 10.11 -19.40
C LEU A 23 26.91 10.88 -20.56
N ALA A 24 26.67 12.19 -20.67
CA ALA A 24 27.21 13.00 -21.76
C ALA A 24 28.74 12.86 -21.95
N PRO A 25 29.59 12.83 -20.90
CA PRO A 25 31.03 12.62 -21.07
C PRO A 25 31.37 11.26 -21.67
N ARG A 26 30.71 10.19 -21.21
CA ARG A 26 30.92 8.82 -21.73
C ARG A 26 30.45 8.66 -23.17
N VAL A 27 29.37 9.35 -23.54
CA VAL A 27 28.90 9.38 -24.92
C VAL A 27 29.92 10.10 -25.83
N ASP A 28 30.51 11.20 -25.36
CA ASP A 28 31.52 11.96 -26.10
C ASP A 28 32.85 11.19 -26.24
N GLU A 29 33.20 10.36 -25.25
CA GLU A 29 34.37 9.46 -25.32
C GLU A 29 34.21 8.38 -26.40
N VAL A 30 33.00 7.83 -26.54
CA VAL A 30 32.72 6.73 -27.49
C VAL A 30 32.43 7.25 -28.89
N GLU A 31 31.74 8.38 -29.01
CA GLU A 31 31.37 9.00 -30.28
C GLU A 31 31.65 10.52 -30.21
N PRO A 32 32.90 10.93 -30.44
CA PRO A 32 33.29 12.33 -30.36
C PRO A 32 32.60 13.19 -31.43
N GLY A 33 32.27 14.44 -31.08
CA GLY A 33 31.78 15.43 -32.05
C GLY A 33 30.25 15.49 -32.22
N LEU A 34 29.51 14.77 -31.39
CA LEU A 34 28.03 14.77 -31.38
C LEU A 34 27.40 16.11 -30.92
N GLY A 35 28.18 16.99 -30.30
CA GLY A 35 27.68 18.28 -29.79
C GLY A 35 26.52 18.07 -28.81
N GLY A 36 25.35 18.67 -29.08
CA GLY A 36 24.16 18.52 -28.24
C GLY A 36 23.49 17.13 -28.30
N LEU A 37 23.77 16.32 -29.33
CA LEU A 37 23.15 15.01 -29.51
C LEU A 37 23.56 14.00 -28.41
N LYS A 38 24.66 14.25 -27.69
CA LYS A 38 25.07 13.41 -26.56
C LYS A 38 24.04 13.37 -25.43
N TYR A 39 23.32 14.48 -25.20
CA TYR A 39 22.23 14.52 -24.23
C TYR A 39 21.00 13.74 -24.71
N VAL A 40 20.75 13.72 -26.04
CA VAL A 40 19.68 12.91 -26.64
C VAL A 40 19.99 11.42 -26.49
N ALA A 41 21.25 11.01 -26.74
CA ALA A 41 21.69 9.64 -26.51
C ALA A 41 21.56 9.22 -25.03
N GLY A 42 21.94 10.10 -24.11
CA GLY A 42 21.76 9.87 -22.67
C GLY A 42 20.28 9.79 -22.26
N LEU A 43 19.41 10.61 -22.84
CA LEU A 43 17.96 10.53 -22.62
C LEU A 43 17.38 9.22 -23.17
N ALA A 44 17.81 8.79 -24.36
CA ALA A 44 17.43 7.51 -24.93
C ALA A 44 17.85 6.34 -24.03
N PHE A 45 19.04 6.39 -23.44
CA PHE A 45 19.48 5.42 -22.45
C PHE A 45 18.59 5.44 -21.19
N ALA A 46 18.24 6.62 -20.67
CA ALA A 46 17.33 6.72 -19.53
C ALA A 46 15.97 6.06 -19.80
N VAL A 47 15.42 6.23 -21.02
CA VAL A 47 14.19 5.56 -21.45
C VAL A 47 14.36 4.04 -21.46
N LEU A 48 15.47 3.52 -22.00
CA LEU A 48 15.75 2.08 -22.01
C LEU A 48 15.85 1.49 -20.59
N LEU A 49 16.55 2.20 -19.69
CA LEU A 49 16.66 1.81 -18.29
C LEU A 49 15.28 1.73 -17.62
N TYR A 50 14.44 2.75 -17.82
CA TYR A 50 13.09 2.75 -17.26
C TYR A 50 12.19 1.68 -17.87
N LEU A 51 12.34 1.36 -19.15
CA LEU A 51 11.64 0.25 -19.76
C LEU A 51 12.06 -1.08 -19.10
N SER A 52 13.33 -1.26 -18.76
CA SER A 52 13.76 -2.45 -18.00
C SER A 52 13.21 -2.50 -16.57
N ILE A 53 13.12 -1.37 -15.88
CA ILE A 53 12.47 -1.29 -14.56
C ILE A 53 10.98 -1.60 -14.68
N LEU A 54 10.31 -1.11 -15.73
CA LEU A 54 8.91 -1.44 -16.00
C LEU A 54 8.73 -2.94 -16.25
N LEU A 55 9.63 -3.59 -16.99
CA LEU A 55 9.60 -5.04 -17.18
C LEU A 55 9.79 -5.81 -15.86
N HIS A 56 10.68 -5.33 -14.99
CA HIS A 56 10.85 -5.85 -13.63
C HIS A 56 9.53 -5.78 -12.85
N GLU A 57 8.90 -4.61 -12.75
CA GLU A 57 7.62 -4.44 -12.05
C GLU A 57 6.49 -5.25 -12.68
N MET A 58 6.43 -5.27 -14.02
CA MET A 58 5.40 -6.02 -14.74
C MET A 58 5.53 -7.52 -14.51
N SER A 59 6.73 -8.03 -14.25
CA SER A 59 6.93 -9.43 -13.87
C SER A 59 6.31 -9.75 -12.50
N HIS A 60 6.43 -8.85 -11.51
CA HIS A 60 5.75 -8.97 -10.22
C HIS A 60 4.23 -8.94 -10.40
N ALA A 61 3.73 -7.95 -11.14
CA ALA A 61 2.30 -7.80 -11.42
C ALA A 61 1.72 -9.06 -12.09
N LEU A 62 2.41 -9.60 -13.08
CA LEU A 62 1.99 -10.81 -13.78
C LEU A 62 1.98 -12.03 -12.85
N MET A 63 2.99 -12.20 -12.01
CA MET A 63 3.05 -13.31 -11.05
C MET A 63 1.98 -13.17 -9.96
N ALA A 64 1.72 -11.96 -9.47
CA ALA A 64 0.68 -11.68 -8.49
C ALA A 64 -0.72 -12.01 -9.05
N ARG A 65 -1.02 -11.59 -10.28
CA ARG A 65 -2.28 -11.94 -10.95
C ARG A 65 -2.44 -13.44 -11.15
N ARG A 66 -1.37 -14.15 -11.52
CA ARG A 66 -1.40 -15.62 -11.59
C ARG A 66 -1.63 -16.29 -10.23
N ALA A 67 -1.24 -15.63 -9.14
CA ALA A 67 -1.51 -16.08 -7.79
C ALA A 67 -2.91 -15.69 -7.28
N GLY A 68 -3.74 -15.05 -8.11
CA GLY A 68 -5.09 -14.61 -7.75
C GLY A 68 -5.15 -13.28 -6.99
N LEU A 69 -4.04 -12.53 -6.93
CA LEU A 69 -3.99 -11.22 -6.28
C LEU A 69 -4.30 -10.11 -7.31
N PRO A 70 -5.31 -9.26 -7.07
CA PRO A 70 -5.57 -8.12 -7.93
C PRO A 70 -4.39 -7.14 -7.93
N VAL A 71 -4.09 -6.56 -9.09
CA VAL A 71 -3.06 -5.53 -9.23
C VAL A 71 -3.73 -4.27 -9.72
N ARG A 72 -3.64 -3.21 -8.94
CA ARG A 72 -4.32 -1.95 -9.20
C ARG A 72 -3.54 -1.10 -10.19
N ALA A 73 -2.25 -0.91 -9.95
CA ALA A 73 -1.42 -0.04 -10.79
C ALA A 73 0.07 -0.38 -10.66
N ILE A 74 0.84 0.06 -11.65
CA ILE A 74 2.31 0.14 -11.58
C ILE A 74 2.70 1.60 -11.64
N SER A 75 3.41 2.08 -10.62
CA SER A 75 3.88 3.47 -10.56
C SER A 75 5.39 3.54 -10.73
N LEU A 76 5.86 4.38 -11.66
CA LEU A 76 7.27 4.69 -11.87
C LEU A 76 7.61 6.04 -11.24
N GLN A 77 8.65 6.05 -10.40
CA GLN A 77 9.08 7.22 -9.63
C GLN A 77 10.61 7.35 -9.60
N PHE A 78 11.10 8.37 -8.88
CA PHE A 78 12.52 8.72 -8.78
C PHE A 78 13.39 7.57 -8.24
N LEU A 79 12.89 6.83 -7.24
CA LEU A 79 13.61 5.73 -6.56
C LEU A 79 13.34 4.34 -7.18
N GLY A 80 12.70 4.26 -8.35
CA GLY A 80 12.37 2.99 -9.01
C GLY A 80 10.89 2.85 -9.36
N GLY A 81 10.44 1.60 -9.48
CA GLY A 81 9.03 1.25 -9.68
C GLY A 81 8.39 0.70 -8.42
N THR A 82 7.06 0.75 -8.34
CA THR A 82 6.29 0.05 -7.31
C THR A 82 5.04 -0.54 -7.93
N THR A 83 4.82 -1.83 -7.69
CA THR A 83 3.58 -2.52 -8.08
C THR A 83 2.57 -2.51 -6.93
N GLU A 84 1.39 -1.89 -7.15
CA GLU A 84 0.29 -1.86 -6.18
C GLU A 84 -0.53 -3.15 -6.27
N ILE A 85 -0.20 -4.11 -5.40
CA ILE A 85 -0.89 -5.40 -5.27
C ILE A 85 -1.93 -5.28 -4.13
N GLU A 86 -3.17 -5.69 -4.41
CA GLU A 86 -4.22 -5.76 -3.39
C GLU A 86 -4.20 -7.11 -2.66
N GLY A 87 -4.40 -7.06 -1.35
CA GLY A 87 -4.35 -8.25 -0.48
C GLY A 87 -2.93 -8.74 -0.16
N GLU A 88 -2.84 -9.86 0.55
CA GLU A 88 -1.56 -10.53 0.84
C GLU A 88 -1.56 -11.96 0.25
N PRO A 89 -0.37 -12.49 -0.11
CA PRO A 89 -0.24 -13.89 -0.48
C PRO A 89 -0.77 -14.80 0.62
N GLN A 90 -1.47 -15.86 0.23
CA GLN A 90 -2.07 -16.83 1.16
C GLN A 90 -1.09 -17.92 1.58
N THR A 91 0.01 -18.08 0.85
CA THR A 91 1.04 -19.08 1.15
C THR A 91 2.46 -18.51 1.03
N PRO A 92 3.43 -19.06 1.78
CA PRO A 92 4.84 -18.67 1.63
C PRO A 92 5.36 -18.85 0.20
N GLY A 93 4.89 -19.89 -0.50
CA GLY A 93 5.29 -20.17 -1.87
C GLY A 93 4.81 -19.11 -2.87
N GLN A 94 3.62 -18.53 -2.66
CA GLN A 94 3.13 -17.42 -3.47
C GLN A 94 4.00 -16.16 -3.25
N GLU A 95 4.25 -15.78 -1.99
CA GLU A 95 5.11 -14.63 -1.67
C GLU A 95 6.51 -14.79 -2.26
N PHE A 96 7.14 -15.97 -2.12
CA PHE A 96 8.47 -16.24 -2.67
C PHE A 96 8.51 -16.06 -4.19
N LYS A 97 7.56 -16.67 -4.92
CA LYS A 97 7.50 -16.59 -6.39
C LYS A 97 7.27 -15.15 -6.86
N ILE A 98 6.37 -14.43 -6.19
CA ILE A 98 6.09 -13.02 -6.52
C ILE A 98 7.34 -12.18 -6.24
N ALA A 99 8.03 -12.36 -5.12
CA ALA A 99 9.20 -11.56 -4.78
C ALA A 99 10.42 -11.83 -5.68
N VAL A 100 10.68 -13.09 -6.05
CA VAL A 100 11.91 -13.43 -6.79
C VAL A 100 11.84 -13.13 -8.29
N VAL A 101 10.64 -13.04 -8.88
CA VAL A 101 10.48 -12.93 -10.34
C VAL A 101 11.02 -11.60 -10.92
N GLY A 102 10.88 -10.48 -10.20
CA GLY A 102 11.44 -9.19 -10.58
C GLY A 102 12.96 -9.23 -10.70
N PRO A 103 13.67 -9.56 -9.61
CA PRO A 103 15.12 -9.69 -9.65
C PRO A 103 15.63 -10.64 -10.73
N LEU A 104 14.98 -11.80 -10.91
CA LEU A 104 15.34 -12.73 -11.99
C LEU A 104 15.13 -12.12 -13.39
N THR A 105 14.07 -11.33 -13.58
CA THR A 105 13.81 -10.60 -14.83
C THR A 105 14.91 -9.57 -15.10
N SER A 106 15.32 -8.80 -14.09
CA SER A 106 16.44 -7.86 -14.22
C SER A 106 17.74 -8.59 -14.53
N LEU A 107 18.08 -9.66 -13.80
CA LEU A 107 19.29 -10.44 -14.08
C LEU A 107 19.28 -11.00 -15.51
N ALA A 108 18.14 -11.53 -15.98
CA ALA A 108 18.01 -12.04 -17.34
C ALA A 108 18.22 -10.94 -18.39
N ILE A 109 17.60 -9.77 -18.22
CA ILE A 109 17.81 -8.60 -19.10
C ILE A 109 19.29 -8.20 -19.09
N GLY A 110 19.90 -8.16 -17.91
CA GLY A 110 21.30 -7.79 -17.73
C GLY A 110 22.26 -8.73 -18.44
N LEU A 111 22.07 -10.05 -18.30
CA LEU A 111 22.87 -11.08 -18.96
C LEU A 111 22.68 -11.08 -20.49
N VAL A 112 21.46 -10.88 -20.97
CA VAL A 112 21.19 -10.77 -22.41
C VAL A 112 21.86 -9.52 -22.99
N ALA A 113 21.73 -8.37 -22.32
CA ALA A 113 22.38 -7.13 -22.74
C ALA A 113 23.91 -7.26 -22.73
N LEU A 114 24.47 -7.97 -21.74
CA LEU A 114 25.91 -8.25 -21.68
C LEU A 114 26.35 -9.10 -22.88
N GLY A 115 25.61 -10.16 -23.20
CA GLY A 115 25.89 -11.01 -24.37
C GLY A 115 25.83 -10.23 -25.69
N LEU A 116 24.84 -9.33 -25.83
CA LEU A 116 24.71 -8.46 -27.00
C LEU A 116 25.87 -7.45 -27.10
N ALA A 117 26.33 -6.89 -25.99
CA ALA A 117 27.47 -5.98 -25.97
C ALA A 117 28.77 -6.61 -26.50
N LEU A 118 28.92 -7.94 -26.38
CA LEU A 118 30.11 -8.66 -26.88
C LEU A 118 30.13 -8.83 -28.40
N VAL A 119 28.96 -8.84 -29.05
CA VAL A 119 28.83 -9.12 -30.49
C VAL A 119 28.54 -7.88 -31.34
N VAL A 120 28.04 -6.80 -30.72
CA VAL A 120 27.75 -5.52 -31.39
C VAL A 120 29.04 -4.72 -31.57
N PRO A 121 29.27 -4.04 -32.71
CA PRO A 121 30.45 -3.19 -32.93
C PRO A 121 30.62 -2.08 -31.88
N ASP A 122 31.85 -1.57 -31.74
CA ASP A 122 32.12 -0.40 -30.90
C ASP A 122 31.31 0.81 -31.35
N GLY A 123 30.87 1.62 -30.38
CA GLY A 123 30.00 2.78 -30.60
C GLY A 123 28.86 2.88 -29.58
N LEU A 124 27.93 3.82 -29.83
CA LEU A 124 26.83 4.12 -28.91
C LEU A 124 25.94 2.93 -28.59
N THR A 125 25.72 2.03 -29.54
CA THR A 125 24.88 0.83 -29.35
C THR A 125 25.51 -0.13 -28.35
N ARG A 126 26.82 -0.39 -28.47
CA ARG A 126 27.56 -1.21 -27.49
C ARG A 126 27.56 -0.56 -26.12
N LEU A 127 27.79 0.75 -26.04
CA LEU A 127 27.70 1.51 -24.79
C LEU A 127 26.32 1.35 -24.12
N ALA A 128 25.24 1.50 -24.89
CA ALA A 128 23.88 1.32 -24.38
C ALA A 128 23.64 -0.07 -23.80
N PHE A 129 24.11 -1.13 -24.47
CA PHE A 129 24.01 -2.50 -23.97
C PHE A 129 24.87 -2.73 -22.71
N GLN A 130 26.09 -2.20 -22.66
CA GLN A 130 26.94 -2.31 -21.47
C GLN A 130 26.32 -1.63 -20.25
N LEU A 131 25.79 -0.42 -20.43
CA LEU A 131 25.12 0.31 -19.36
C LEU A 131 23.82 -0.37 -18.92
N LEU A 132 23.03 -0.88 -19.88
CA LEU A 132 21.80 -1.61 -19.58
C LEU A 132 22.10 -2.91 -18.84
N ALA A 133 23.18 -3.61 -19.23
CA ALA A 133 23.68 -4.81 -18.57
C ALA A 133 24.06 -4.51 -17.13
N MET A 134 24.97 -3.54 -16.93
CA MET A 134 25.44 -3.14 -15.60
C MET A 134 24.28 -2.74 -14.70
N ALA A 135 23.40 -1.85 -15.18
CA ALA A 135 22.28 -1.37 -14.38
C ALA A 135 21.33 -2.50 -13.96
N ASN A 136 20.95 -3.40 -14.88
CA ASN A 136 20.03 -4.49 -14.59
C ASN A 136 20.65 -5.59 -13.71
N LEU A 137 21.95 -5.87 -13.86
CA LEU A 137 22.66 -6.79 -12.98
C LEU A 137 22.73 -6.23 -11.55
N VAL A 138 23.10 -4.95 -11.40
CA VAL A 138 23.14 -4.27 -10.10
C VAL A 138 21.75 -4.24 -9.47
N VAL A 139 20.71 -3.82 -10.19
CA VAL A 139 19.33 -3.80 -9.69
C VAL A 139 18.86 -5.20 -9.29
N GLY A 140 19.13 -6.22 -10.11
CA GLY A 140 18.75 -7.60 -9.83
C GLY A 140 19.44 -8.15 -8.57
N VAL A 141 20.75 -7.92 -8.41
CA VAL A 141 21.50 -8.36 -7.22
C VAL A 141 21.07 -7.59 -5.98
N LEU A 142 20.98 -6.26 -6.05
CA LEU A 142 20.58 -5.43 -4.92
C LEU A 142 19.16 -5.78 -4.47
N ASN A 143 18.22 -6.01 -5.39
CA ASN A 143 16.87 -6.44 -5.01
C ASN A 143 16.82 -7.87 -4.44
N LEU A 144 17.87 -8.69 -4.52
CA LEU A 144 17.92 -9.99 -3.83
C LEU A 144 18.50 -9.91 -2.41
N VAL A 145 19.00 -8.75 -2.00
CA VAL A 145 19.58 -8.55 -0.66
C VAL A 145 18.51 -8.76 0.42
N PRO A 146 18.79 -9.53 1.49
CA PRO A 146 17.79 -10.00 2.45
C PRO A 146 17.37 -8.92 3.46
N GLY A 147 16.65 -7.90 3.02
CA GLY A 147 16.12 -6.85 3.88
C GLY A 147 15.02 -6.01 3.23
N LEU A 148 13.95 -5.71 3.97
CA LEU A 148 12.92 -4.79 3.48
C LEU A 148 13.47 -3.35 3.40
N PRO A 149 13.04 -2.54 2.42
CA PRO A 149 11.92 -2.74 1.50
C PRO A 149 12.23 -3.52 0.20
N LEU A 150 13.44 -4.07 0.04
CA LEU A 150 13.86 -4.77 -1.18
C LEU A 150 13.13 -6.12 -1.33
N ASP A 151 13.07 -6.65 -2.56
CA ASP A 151 12.41 -7.93 -2.82
C ASP A 151 13.05 -9.11 -2.08
N GLY A 152 14.35 -9.07 -1.84
CA GLY A 152 15.08 -10.06 -1.07
C GLY A 152 14.62 -10.10 0.39
N GLY A 153 14.14 -8.97 0.92
CA GLY A 153 13.43 -8.92 2.19
C GLY A 153 12.12 -9.71 2.13
N ARG A 154 11.36 -9.62 1.04
CA ARG A 154 10.14 -10.42 0.82
C ARG A 154 10.43 -11.91 0.63
N VAL A 155 11.54 -12.23 -0.06
CA VAL A 155 12.06 -13.61 -0.16
C VAL A 155 12.40 -14.15 1.22
N LEU A 156 13.15 -13.39 2.04
CA LEU A 156 13.46 -13.76 3.43
C LEU A 156 12.19 -13.93 4.27
N ARG A 157 11.23 -13.00 4.13
CA ARG A 157 9.91 -13.08 4.78
C ARG A 157 9.21 -14.40 4.44
N ALA A 158 9.20 -14.80 3.17
CA ALA A 158 8.61 -16.07 2.72
C ALA A 158 9.31 -17.29 3.33
N ILE A 159 10.64 -17.29 3.39
CA ILE A 159 11.42 -18.39 3.97
C ILE A 159 11.13 -18.53 5.47
N VAL A 160 11.20 -17.42 6.21
CA VAL A 160 10.92 -17.42 7.66
C VAL A 160 9.46 -17.79 7.93
N TRP A 161 8.53 -17.36 7.08
CA TRP A 161 7.13 -17.76 7.18
C TRP A 161 6.98 -19.28 6.94
N ARG A 162 7.63 -19.85 5.92
CA ARG A 162 7.57 -21.28 5.64
C ARG A 162 8.08 -22.14 6.80
N VAL A 163 9.15 -21.69 7.47
CA VAL A 163 9.77 -22.39 8.60
C VAL A 163 8.98 -22.18 9.89
N GLY A 164 8.56 -20.94 10.18
CA GLY A 164 7.94 -20.56 11.45
C GLY A 164 6.41 -20.62 11.46
N GLY A 165 5.75 -20.89 10.33
CA GLY A 165 4.29 -20.93 10.19
C GLY A 165 3.58 -19.58 10.35
N ASN A 166 4.32 -18.48 10.57
CA ASN A 166 3.76 -17.17 10.87
C ASN A 166 4.38 -16.08 9.98
N MET A 167 3.57 -15.52 9.08
CA MET A 167 3.98 -14.47 8.15
C MET A 167 4.47 -13.20 8.85
N HIS A 168 3.87 -12.85 9.99
CA HIS A 168 4.24 -11.65 10.74
C HIS A 168 5.65 -11.75 11.30
N ARG A 169 6.04 -12.93 11.83
CA ARG A 169 7.42 -13.18 12.24
C ARG A 169 8.38 -13.01 11.06
N GLY A 170 7.99 -13.49 9.87
CA GLY A 170 8.73 -13.26 8.64
C GLY A 170 8.92 -11.79 8.30
N THR A 171 7.86 -10.97 8.39
CA THR A 171 7.96 -9.53 8.16
C THR A 171 8.90 -8.85 9.16
N ILE A 172 8.84 -9.21 10.45
CA ILE A 172 9.72 -8.64 11.48
C ILE A 172 11.18 -8.97 11.19
N VAL A 173 11.50 -10.24 10.91
CA VAL A 173 12.86 -10.67 10.61
C VAL A 173 13.39 -9.97 9.36
N ALA A 174 12.59 -9.91 8.29
CA ALA A 174 12.98 -9.23 7.06
C ALA A 174 13.18 -7.71 7.23
N ALA A 175 12.36 -7.07 8.07
CA ALA A 175 12.52 -5.65 8.38
C ALA A 175 13.78 -5.37 9.22
N TRP A 176 14.12 -6.26 10.16
CA TRP A 176 15.40 -6.19 10.87
C TRP A 176 16.59 -6.41 9.95
N GLY A 177 16.48 -7.34 8.99
CA GLY A 177 17.48 -7.49 7.93
C GLY A 177 17.74 -6.17 7.20
N GLY A 178 16.67 -5.47 6.80
CA GLY A 178 16.76 -4.14 6.19
C GLY A 178 17.42 -3.07 7.06
N ARG A 179 17.15 -3.07 8.37
CA ARG A 179 17.80 -2.14 9.31
C ARG A 179 19.28 -2.44 9.51
N VAL A 180 19.65 -3.72 9.61
CA VAL A 180 21.06 -4.12 9.68
C VAL A 180 21.79 -3.67 8.42
N LEU A 181 21.22 -3.92 7.24
CA LEU A 181 21.74 -3.44 5.97
C LEU A 181 21.88 -1.92 5.91
N ALA A 182 20.90 -1.17 6.41
CA ALA A 182 20.98 0.29 6.49
C ALA A 182 22.17 0.76 7.32
N VAL A 183 22.45 0.11 8.45
CA VAL A 183 23.62 0.43 9.29
C VAL A 183 24.92 0.04 8.58
N LEU A 184 24.97 -1.13 7.96
CA LEU A 184 26.16 -1.56 7.20
C LEU A 184 26.50 -0.59 6.07
N VAL A 185 25.51 -0.16 5.29
CA VAL A 185 25.69 0.83 4.21
C VAL A 185 26.14 2.18 4.73
N LEU A 186 25.61 2.63 5.88
CA LEU A 186 26.00 3.90 6.50
C LEU A 186 27.46 3.90 6.94
N LEU A 187 27.93 2.78 7.49
CA LEU A 187 29.30 2.63 8.00
C LEU A 187 30.30 2.22 6.92
N TRP A 188 29.83 1.75 5.75
CA TRP A 188 30.66 1.22 4.68
C TRP A 188 31.79 2.17 4.24
N PRO A 189 31.57 3.49 4.01
CA PRO A 189 32.65 4.37 3.60
C PRO A 189 33.80 4.43 4.62
N ALA A 190 33.49 4.44 5.92
CA ALA A 190 34.50 4.46 6.98
C ALA A 190 35.25 3.12 7.08
N VAL A 191 34.55 2.00 6.91
CA VAL A 191 35.16 0.65 6.90
C VAL A 191 36.03 0.45 5.67
N ALA A 192 35.57 0.90 4.51
CA ALA A 192 36.31 0.83 3.25
C ALA A 192 37.59 1.66 3.31
N ALA A 193 37.55 2.82 3.97
CA ALA A 193 38.74 3.66 4.18
C ALA A 193 39.87 2.88 4.87
N GLU A 194 39.53 2.19 5.95
CA GLU A 194 40.49 1.41 6.74
C GLU A 194 40.96 0.15 5.99
N LEU A 195 40.06 -0.50 5.24
CA LEU A 195 40.35 -1.78 4.60
C LEU A 195 41.15 -1.63 3.30
N TYR A 196 40.93 -0.56 2.55
CA TYR A 196 41.52 -0.35 1.22
C TYR A 196 42.54 0.80 1.17
N ASP A 197 42.80 1.47 2.30
CA ASP A 197 43.68 2.64 2.40
C ASP A 197 43.27 3.78 1.43
N GLU A 198 41.97 3.86 1.14
CA GLU A 198 41.37 4.87 0.27
C GLU A 198 40.73 5.99 1.11
N THR A 199 40.86 7.24 0.68
CA THR A 199 40.17 8.36 1.35
C THR A 199 38.76 8.51 0.76
N PRO A 200 37.68 8.21 1.50
CA PRO A 200 36.34 8.29 0.95
C PRO A 200 36.00 9.75 0.67
N ALA A 201 35.37 9.99 -0.47
CA ALA A 201 34.88 11.31 -0.81
C ALA A 201 33.66 11.66 0.06
N VAL A 202 33.40 12.96 0.23
CA VAL A 202 32.18 13.44 0.90
C VAL A 202 30.91 12.90 0.23
N SER A 203 30.97 12.65 -1.08
CA SER A 203 29.89 12.03 -1.84
C SER A 203 29.57 10.61 -1.39
N ASP A 204 30.55 9.84 -0.92
CA ASP A 204 30.35 8.44 -0.52
C ASP A 204 29.57 8.38 0.79
N TYR A 205 29.90 9.25 1.74
CA TYR A 205 29.12 9.43 2.97
C TYR A 205 27.72 9.93 2.69
N LEU A 206 27.56 10.93 1.81
CA LEU A 206 26.25 11.45 1.46
C LEU A 206 25.36 10.38 0.81
N PHE A 207 25.92 9.60 -0.12
CA PHE A 207 25.22 8.48 -0.75
C PHE A 207 24.84 7.41 0.27
N GLY A 208 25.77 7.02 1.15
CA GLY A 208 25.52 6.08 2.24
C GLY A 208 24.39 6.53 3.17
N ILE A 209 24.34 7.82 3.53
CA ILE A 209 23.26 8.41 4.33
C ILE A 209 21.91 8.31 3.62
N VAL A 210 21.84 8.68 2.34
CA VAL A 210 20.60 8.66 1.55
C VAL A 210 20.07 7.23 1.42
N VAL A 211 20.93 6.27 1.05
CA VAL A 211 20.54 4.86 0.91
C VAL A 211 20.16 4.26 2.26
N SER A 212 20.90 4.53 3.32
CA SER A 212 20.59 4.07 4.68
C SER A 212 19.24 4.60 5.16
N ALA A 213 18.97 5.90 4.95
CA ALA A 213 17.69 6.50 5.30
C ALA A 213 16.52 5.87 4.52
N PHE A 214 16.71 5.57 3.23
CA PHE A 214 15.73 4.87 2.41
C PHE A 214 15.45 3.45 2.93
N LEU A 215 16.48 2.66 3.19
CA LEU A 215 16.33 1.30 3.73
C LEU A 215 15.66 1.31 5.11
N TRP A 216 16.08 2.21 6.00
CA TRP A 216 15.55 2.32 7.34
C TRP A 216 14.07 2.74 7.36
N SER A 217 13.73 3.75 6.56
CA SER A 217 12.34 4.23 6.44
C SER A 217 11.44 3.19 5.80
N GLY A 218 11.87 2.51 4.74
CA GLY A 218 11.13 1.43 4.09
C GLY A 218 10.89 0.22 5.01
N ALA A 219 11.91 -0.21 5.76
CA ALA A 219 11.76 -1.26 6.78
C ALA A 219 10.75 -0.85 7.87
N THR A 220 10.83 0.40 8.33
CA THR A 220 9.93 0.93 9.37
C THR A 220 8.49 1.04 8.87
N ALA A 221 8.27 1.54 7.65
CA ALA A 221 6.96 1.62 7.01
C ALA A 221 6.33 0.23 6.83
N SER A 222 7.14 -0.77 6.46
CA SER A 222 6.69 -2.16 6.32
C SER A 222 6.24 -2.76 7.66
N MET A 223 7.01 -2.53 8.74
CA MET A 223 6.61 -2.97 10.10
C MET A 223 5.34 -2.28 10.58
N MET A 224 5.22 -0.98 10.36
CA MET A 224 4.04 -0.22 10.78
C MET A 224 2.79 -0.70 10.03
N SER A 225 2.90 -0.92 8.72
CA SER A 225 1.83 -1.48 7.90
C SER A 225 1.41 -2.86 8.37
N ALA A 226 2.36 -3.74 8.68
CA ALA A 226 2.07 -5.08 9.22
C ALA A 226 1.39 -5.03 10.59
N ARG A 227 1.75 -4.07 11.46
CA ARG A 227 1.14 -3.89 12.78
C ARG A 227 -0.31 -3.40 12.67
N ILE A 228 -0.57 -2.46 11.76
CA ILE A 228 -1.93 -1.96 11.49
C ILE A 228 -2.80 -3.10 10.95
N ARG A 229 -2.31 -3.84 9.95
CA ARG A 229 -3.05 -4.96 9.35
C ARG A 229 -3.36 -6.07 10.34
N ARG A 230 -2.46 -6.38 11.30
CA ARG A 230 -2.74 -7.35 12.37
C ARG A 230 -4.00 -7.02 13.17
N ARG A 231 -4.36 -5.74 13.28
CA ARG A 231 -5.54 -5.30 14.05
C ARG A 231 -6.84 -5.42 13.27
N LEU A 232 -6.78 -5.46 11.94
CA LEU A 232 -7.96 -5.44 11.08
C LEU A 232 -8.82 -6.70 11.25
N PRO A 233 -8.29 -7.95 11.25
CA PRO A 233 -9.13 -9.15 11.43
C PRO A 233 -9.92 -9.20 12.75
N ALA A 234 -9.52 -8.43 13.76
CA ALA A 234 -10.25 -8.33 15.02
C ALA A 234 -11.46 -7.38 14.95
N LEU A 235 -11.56 -6.55 13.91
CA LEU A 235 -12.71 -5.70 13.67
C LEU A 235 -13.80 -6.52 12.99
N GLN A 236 -14.93 -6.70 13.67
CA GLN A 236 -16.14 -7.30 13.13
C GLN A 236 -17.28 -6.33 13.43
N ALA A 237 -18.15 -6.05 12.45
CA ALA A 237 -19.26 -5.13 12.65
C ALA A 237 -20.26 -5.70 13.68
N ARG A 238 -20.59 -6.99 13.55
CA ARG A 238 -21.60 -7.67 14.37
C ARG A 238 -21.40 -7.56 15.89
N PRO A 239 -20.21 -7.82 16.45
CA PRO A 239 -19.97 -7.71 17.89
C PRO A 239 -19.88 -6.27 18.41
N LEU A 240 -19.62 -5.31 17.51
CA LEU A 240 -19.56 -3.88 17.83
C LEU A 240 -20.90 -3.17 17.68
N ALA A 241 -21.92 -3.87 17.17
CA ALA A 241 -23.24 -3.32 16.97
C ALA A 241 -23.95 -3.03 18.29
N ARG A 242 -24.48 -1.81 18.41
CA ARG A 242 -25.42 -1.43 19.45
C ARG A 242 -26.81 -1.91 19.07
N ARG A 243 -27.59 -2.33 20.07
CA ARG A 243 -29.01 -2.67 19.90
C ARG A 243 -29.78 -1.43 19.46
N VAL A 244 -30.77 -1.63 18.60
CA VAL A 244 -31.65 -0.56 18.12
C VAL A 244 -33.11 -0.94 18.27
N VAL A 245 -33.98 0.06 18.35
CA VAL A 245 -35.41 -0.10 18.10
C VAL A 245 -35.74 0.50 16.75
N VAL A 246 -36.47 -0.25 15.93
CA VAL A 246 -37.04 0.24 14.67
C VAL A 246 -38.44 0.76 14.94
N VAL A 247 -38.73 1.98 14.51
CA VAL A 247 -40.01 2.65 14.74
C VAL A 247 -40.55 3.27 13.44
N PRO A 248 -41.87 3.39 13.27
CA PRO A 248 -42.44 4.07 12.11
C PRO A 248 -42.20 5.59 12.18
N GLU A 249 -42.14 6.25 11.00
CA GLU A 249 -41.76 7.65 10.83
C GLU A 249 -42.70 8.68 11.48
N ASP A 250 -43.96 8.32 11.66
CA ASP A 250 -45.00 9.14 12.30
C ASP A 250 -45.06 8.99 13.83
N LEU A 251 -44.31 8.03 14.40
CA LEU A 251 -44.31 7.80 15.85
C LEU A 251 -43.83 9.03 16.60
N ALA A 252 -44.53 9.41 17.67
CA ALA A 252 -44.12 10.52 18.51
C ALA A 252 -42.73 10.30 19.11
N VAL A 253 -41.90 11.35 19.15
CA VAL A 253 -40.55 11.31 19.71
C VAL A 253 -40.55 10.75 21.13
N ALA A 254 -41.49 11.17 21.98
CA ALA A 254 -41.57 10.69 23.37
C ALA A 254 -41.80 9.17 23.46
N GLU A 255 -42.65 8.63 22.59
CA GLU A 255 -42.95 7.20 22.55
C GLU A 255 -41.80 6.38 21.95
N ALA A 256 -41.13 6.90 20.92
CA ALA A 256 -39.92 6.28 20.37
C ALA A 256 -38.81 6.19 21.43
N VAL A 257 -38.59 7.26 22.20
CA VAL A 257 -37.63 7.29 23.31
C VAL A 257 -38.02 6.31 24.40
N ARG A 258 -39.31 6.25 24.79
CA ARG A 258 -39.80 5.28 25.78
C ARG A 258 -39.49 3.84 25.37
N ARG A 259 -39.80 3.46 24.12
CA ARG A 259 -39.51 2.11 23.60
C ARG A 259 -38.02 1.80 23.57
N ALA A 260 -37.19 2.78 23.19
CA ALA A 260 -35.75 2.65 23.20
C ALA A 260 -35.21 2.42 24.62
N GLN A 261 -35.71 3.16 25.61
CA GLN A 261 -35.34 2.99 27.02
C GLN A 261 -35.76 1.63 27.57
N GLU A 262 -37.00 1.21 27.31
CA GLU A 262 -37.53 -0.10 27.73
C GLU A 262 -36.74 -1.27 27.13
N SER A 263 -36.30 -1.13 25.88
CA SER A 263 -35.49 -2.14 25.19
C SER A 263 -33.99 -2.00 25.44
N GLN A 264 -33.57 -1.01 26.24
CA GLN A 264 -32.17 -0.63 26.47
C GLN A 264 -31.38 -0.50 25.15
N ALA A 265 -32.01 0.08 24.14
CA ALA A 265 -31.40 0.28 22.83
C ALA A 265 -30.44 1.47 22.85
N GLY A 266 -29.30 1.31 22.17
CA GLY A 266 -28.30 2.36 21.98
C GLY A 266 -28.58 3.28 20.79
N GLY A 267 -29.71 3.11 20.09
CA GLY A 267 -30.11 3.93 18.96
C GLY A 267 -31.53 3.65 18.49
N ILE A 268 -32.08 4.56 17.68
CA ILE A 268 -33.42 4.45 17.08
C ILE A 268 -33.29 4.59 15.57
N VAL A 269 -33.85 3.63 14.84
CA VAL A 269 -33.91 3.63 13.37
C VAL A 269 -35.36 3.86 12.95
N VAL A 270 -35.54 4.75 11.98
CA VAL A 270 -36.85 5.13 11.46
C VAL A 270 -37.13 4.35 10.18
N GLN A 271 -38.30 3.72 10.12
CA GLN A 271 -38.78 2.98 8.95
C GLN A 271 -39.96 3.71 8.31
N ALA A 272 -39.95 3.80 6.99
CA ALA A 272 -41.06 4.34 6.21
C ALA A 272 -42.21 3.34 6.11
N SER A 273 -43.36 3.83 5.68
CA SER A 273 -44.59 3.02 5.53
C SER A 273 -44.46 1.87 4.53
N ASP A 274 -43.51 1.95 3.59
CA ASP A 274 -43.21 0.91 2.59
C ASP A 274 -42.23 -0.18 3.09
N GLY A 275 -41.76 -0.07 4.34
CA GLY A 275 -40.80 -0.98 4.95
C GLY A 275 -39.34 -0.61 4.71
N SER A 276 -39.04 0.44 3.92
CA SER A 276 -37.69 0.94 3.72
C SER A 276 -37.17 1.74 4.93
N LEU A 277 -35.84 1.83 5.08
CA LEU A 277 -35.21 2.61 6.13
C LEU A 277 -35.21 4.08 5.75
N SER A 278 -35.94 4.90 6.52
CA SER A 278 -36.11 6.33 6.29
C SER A 278 -34.98 7.15 6.91
N GLY A 279 -34.44 6.72 8.06
CA GLY A 279 -33.32 7.42 8.69
C GLY A 279 -32.85 6.88 10.04
N ILE A 280 -31.81 7.52 10.58
CA ILE A 280 -31.24 7.26 11.92
C ILE A 280 -31.53 8.47 12.79
N VAL A 281 -32.07 8.27 14.00
CA VAL A 281 -32.34 9.37 14.93
C VAL A 281 -31.04 9.99 15.42
N SER A 282 -30.90 11.30 15.26
CA SER A 282 -29.73 12.04 15.75
C SER A 282 -29.89 12.33 17.24
N GLU A 283 -28.99 11.78 18.07
CA GLU A 283 -28.99 12.04 19.52
C GLU A 283 -28.89 13.55 19.82
N ALA A 284 -28.08 14.29 19.07
CA ALA A 284 -27.96 15.74 19.22
C ALA A 284 -29.27 16.47 18.92
N ALA A 285 -30.00 16.07 17.87
CA ALA A 285 -31.28 16.67 17.51
C ALA A 285 -32.35 16.34 18.57
N LEU A 286 -32.37 15.11 19.05
CA LEU A 286 -33.26 14.65 20.11
C LEU A 286 -33.03 15.45 21.41
N MET A 287 -31.77 15.61 21.82
CA MET A 287 -31.40 16.36 23.03
C MET A 287 -31.70 17.86 22.91
N SER A 288 -31.61 18.43 21.70
CA SER A 288 -31.98 19.83 21.44
C SER A 288 -33.49 20.08 21.40
N THR A 289 -34.30 19.01 21.37
CA THR A 289 -35.75 19.09 21.30
C THR A 289 -36.35 19.19 22.72
N PRO A 290 -37.09 20.29 23.05
CA PRO A 290 -37.73 20.47 24.36
C PRO A 290 -38.69 19.33 24.69
N GLU A 291 -38.70 18.87 25.95
CA GLU A 291 -39.47 17.70 26.39
C GLU A 291 -40.97 17.87 26.17
N GLU A 292 -41.50 19.09 26.30
CA GLU A 292 -42.92 19.40 26.15
C GLU A 292 -43.40 19.21 24.70
N ARG A 293 -42.48 19.29 23.73
CA ARG A 293 -42.79 19.12 22.30
C ARG A 293 -42.71 17.67 21.84
N ARG A 294 -41.92 16.83 22.52
CA ARG A 294 -41.67 15.42 22.13
C ARG A 294 -42.94 14.56 21.99
N PRO A 295 -44.02 14.74 22.77
CA PRO A 295 -45.25 13.95 22.62
C PRO A 295 -46.02 14.20 21.32
N TRP A 296 -45.82 15.35 20.68
CA TRP A 296 -46.61 15.80 19.52
C TRP A 296 -45.77 15.90 18.24
N MET A 297 -44.48 15.58 18.32
CA MET A 297 -43.53 15.70 17.23
C MET A 297 -43.23 14.31 16.66
N PRO A 298 -43.31 14.11 15.33
CA PRO A 298 -42.98 12.82 14.72
C PRO A 298 -41.47 12.58 14.75
N ILE A 299 -41.05 11.34 14.97
CA ILE A 299 -39.64 10.96 15.14
C ILE A 299 -38.78 11.27 13.91
N VAL A 300 -39.38 11.27 12.72
CA VAL A 300 -38.69 11.63 11.47
C VAL A 300 -38.12 13.04 11.49
N SER A 301 -38.68 13.97 12.28
CA SER A 301 -38.19 15.36 12.33
C SER A 301 -36.84 15.52 13.04
N VAL A 302 -36.43 14.52 13.82
CA VAL A 302 -35.12 14.46 14.50
C VAL A 302 -34.22 13.37 13.90
N ALA A 303 -34.66 12.72 12.82
CA ALA A 303 -33.90 11.72 12.11
C ALA A 303 -33.05 12.34 10.99
N ARG A 304 -31.84 11.81 10.82
CA ARG A 304 -31.03 12.03 9.62
C ARG A 304 -31.52 11.07 8.55
N SER A 305 -31.88 11.62 7.40
CA SER A 305 -32.32 10.85 6.24
C SER A 305 -31.28 9.78 5.85
N MET A 306 -31.79 8.59 5.52
CA MET A 306 -30.96 7.49 5.07
C MET A 306 -30.40 7.77 3.68
N GLN A 307 -29.09 7.59 3.52
CA GLN A 307 -28.38 7.78 2.26
C GLN A 307 -27.71 6.47 1.85
N ASP A 308 -27.49 6.31 0.55
CA ASP A 308 -26.73 5.19 0.01
C ASP A 308 -25.35 5.10 0.66
N GLY A 309 -25.04 3.94 1.25
CA GLY A 309 -23.80 3.68 1.98
C GLY A 309 -23.86 3.87 3.49
N LEU A 310 -24.97 4.32 4.07
CA LEU A 310 -25.19 4.28 5.53
C LEU A 310 -25.69 2.92 6.03
N ALA A 311 -26.22 2.08 5.14
CA ALA A 311 -26.58 0.70 5.42
C ALA A 311 -25.41 -0.22 5.05
N LEU A 312 -24.89 -0.95 6.03
CA LEU A 312 -23.77 -1.87 5.86
C LEU A 312 -24.19 -3.30 6.21
N PRO A 313 -23.71 -4.32 5.48
CA PRO A 313 -23.92 -5.71 5.89
C PRO A 313 -23.36 -5.99 7.29
N ALA A 314 -24.12 -6.69 8.13
CA ALA A 314 -23.74 -6.97 9.51
C ALA A 314 -22.53 -7.92 9.65
N ASP A 315 -22.22 -8.68 8.61
CA ASP A 315 -21.11 -9.64 8.53
C ASP A 315 -19.79 -9.01 8.07
N LEU A 316 -19.77 -7.71 7.73
CA LEU A 316 -18.54 -7.02 7.37
C LEU A 316 -17.48 -7.10 8.48
N ALA A 317 -16.24 -7.37 8.07
CA ALA A 317 -15.10 -7.48 8.96
C ALA A 317 -13.83 -6.91 8.33
N GLY A 318 -12.87 -6.56 9.19
CA GLY A 318 -11.51 -6.14 8.83
C GLY A 318 -11.43 -5.04 7.78
N GLU A 319 -10.67 -5.30 6.71
CA GLU A 319 -10.42 -4.32 5.65
C GLU A 319 -11.71 -3.93 4.92
N GLU A 320 -12.67 -4.85 4.75
CA GLU A 320 -13.92 -4.57 4.05
C GLU A 320 -14.80 -3.61 4.85
N LEU A 321 -14.87 -3.78 6.17
CA LEU A 321 -15.57 -2.86 7.06
C LEU A 321 -14.97 -1.45 6.98
N VAL A 322 -13.65 -1.32 7.14
CA VAL A 322 -12.95 -0.02 7.08
C VAL A 322 -13.12 0.62 5.71
N ARG A 323 -13.04 -0.16 4.62
CA ARG A 323 -13.24 0.33 3.25
C ARG A 323 -14.67 0.81 3.03
N ALA A 324 -15.67 0.12 3.55
CA ALA A 324 -17.07 0.52 3.45
C ALA A 324 -17.30 1.86 4.18
N MET A 325 -16.81 1.99 5.42
CA MET A 325 -16.89 3.24 6.19
C MET A 325 -16.11 4.40 5.56
N SER A 326 -14.99 4.11 4.88
CA SER A 326 -14.18 5.14 4.21
C SER A 326 -14.83 5.66 2.92
N ARG A 327 -15.69 4.87 2.27
CA ARG A 327 -16.42 5.30 1.07
C ARG A 327 -17.50 6.33 1.40
N THR A 328 -18.18 6.15 2.53
CA THR A 328 -19.23 7.07 2.99
C THR A 328 -18.99 7.42 4.46
N PRO A 329 -18.11 8.38 4.78
CA PRO A 329 -17.79 8.71 6.17
C PRO A 329 -18.99 9.25 6.94
N ALA A 330 -19.42 8.51 7.96
CA ALA A 330 -20.49 8.88 8.88
C ALA A 330 -20.11 8.57 10.34
N GLY A 331 -20.84 9.17 11.28
CA GLY A 331 -20.69 8.87 12.71
C GLY A 331 -21.32 7.54 13.11
N GLU A 332 -22.37 7.12 12.40
CA GLU A 332 -23.17 5.93 12.68
C GLU A 332 -23.63 5.30 11.37
N TYR A 333 -23.72 3.96 11.36
CA TYR A 333 -24.19 3.16 10.24
C TYR A 333 -25.25 2.17 10.72
N VAL A 334 -26.26 1.89 9.90
CA VAL A 334 -27.21 0.80 10.18
C VAL A 334 -26.61 -0.49 9.66
N LEU A 335 -26.53 -1.51 10.53
CA LEU A 335 -26.17 -2.86 10.13
C LEU A 335 -27.42 -3.62 9.71
N VAL A 336 -27.37 -4.22 8.53
CA VAL A 336 -28.48 -4.99 7.95
C VAL A 336 -28.07 -6.43 7.70
N GLU A 337 -29.01 -7.35 7.89
CA GLU A 337 -28.87 -8.76 7.51
C GLU A 337 -29.14 -8.93 6.00
N PRO A 338 -28.78 -10.08 5.40
CA PRO A 338 -29.02 -10.35 3.98
C PRO A 338 -30.49 -10.30 3.54
N ASP A 339 -31.42 -10.47 4.49
CA ASP A 339 -32.87 -10.38 4.26
C ASP A 339 -33.42 -8.94 4.35
N GLY A 340 -32.55 -7.96 4.60
CA GLY A 340 -32.90 -6.54 4.74
C GLY A 340 -33.37 -6.14 6.14
N THR A 341 -33.38 -7.07 7.11
CA THR A 341 -33.73 -6.73 8.50
C THR A 341 -32.60 -5.96 9.17
N VAL A 342 -32.96 -5.07 10.11
CA VAL A 342 -31.99 -4.29 10.86
C VAL A 342 -31.40 -5.15 11.98
N TYR A 343 -30.09 -5.39 11.92
CA TYR A 343 -29.35 -6.07 12.97
C TYR A 343 -29.02 -5.14 14.14
N GLY A 344 -28.58 -3.91 13.84
CA GLY A 344 -28.11 -2.98 14.86
C GLY A 344 -27.55 -1.69 14.28
N LEU A 345 -26.91 -0.88 15.13
CA LEU A 345 -26.23 0.34 14.73
C LEU A 345 -24.76 0.29 15.11
N LEU A 346 -23.89 0.62 14.17
CA LEU A 346 -22.46 0.66 14.35
C LEU A 346 -22.00 2.12 14.46
N ALA A 347 -21.45 2.50 15.60
CA ALA A 347 -20.84 3.81 15.77
C ALA A 347 -19.35 3.77 15.37
N THR A 348 -18.89 4.80 14.64
CA THR A 348 -17.48 4.92 14.24
C THR A 348 -16.55 4.95 15.45
N SER A 349 -16.98 5.57 16.55
CA SER A 349 -16.23 5.60 17.81
C SER A 349 -16.00 4.22 18.42
N ASP A 350 -16.93 3.27 18.26
CA ASP A 350 -16.77 1.90 18.76
C ASP A 350 -15.76 1.12 17.91
N VAL A 351 -15.75 1.36 16.60
CA VAL A 351 -14.75 0.80 15.68
C VAL A 351 -13.36 1.35 15.99
N ASP A 352 -13.24 2.66 16.22
CA ASP A 352 -11.99 3.31 16.61
C ASP A 352 -11.50 2.80 17.98
N ALA A 353 -12.40 2.66 18.96
CA ALA A 353 -12.08 2.11 20.26
C ALA A 353 -11.63 0.64 20.18
N ALA A 354 -12.30 -0.18 19.37
CA ALA A 354 -11.92 -1.57 19.14
C ALA A 354 -10.54 -1.67 18.46
N PHE A 355 -10.28 -0.80 17.48
CA PHE A 355 -9.00 -0.71 16.81
C PHE A 355 -7.87 -0.28 17.77
N ALA A 356 -8.15 0.65 18.68
CA ALA A 356 -7.22 1.09 19.72
C ALA A 356 -7.02 0.03 20.84
N ALA A 357 -8.05 -0.73 21.21
CA ALA A 357 -7.96 -1.79 22.20
C ALA A 357 -7.12 -2.98 21.70
N GLY A 358 -7.25 -3.33 20.42
CA GLY A 358 -6.38 -4.29 19.74
C GLY A 358 -4.90 -3.86 19.68
N ALA A 359 -4.57 -2.60 19.99
CA ALA A 359 -3.20 -2.12 20.11
C ALA A 359 -2.48 -2.59 21.39
N ARG A 360 -3.24 -2.91 22.45
CA ARG A 360 -2.73 -3.21 23.79
C ARG A 360 -2.55 -4.70 24.07
N ARG A 361 -3.05 -5.58 23.20
CA ARG A 361 -2.90 -7.05 23.25
C ARG A 361 -1.88 -7.52 22.22
#